data_AF-A0A383AC85-F1
#
_entry.id   AF-A0A383AC85-F1
#
_cell.length_a   1.000
_cell.length_b   1.000
_cell.length_c   1.000
_cell.angle_alpha   90.00
_cell.angle_beta   90.00
_cell.angle_gamma   90.00
#
_symmetry.space_group_name_H-M   'P 1'
#
loop_
_entity.id
_entity.type
_entity.pdbx_description
1 polymer ?
#
loop_
_entity_poly.entity_id
_entity_poly.type
_entity_poly.pdbx_seq_one_letter_code
_entity_poly.pdbx_strand_id
1 'polypeptide(L)'
;LIVDDVYSTGSSARAVIDQLASKTRRNLPKDIRIATVWYRPTDKTLRTPDYFVHETRDWLVLPYELSGLTLQELREHRPELLSVIDRLEPLIEKS
;
A
#
# COMPACT_ATOMS: atom_id res chain seq x y z
N LEU A 1 -8.01 14.99 -5.79
CA LEU A 1 -7.61 13.66 -6.29
C LEU A 1 -6.73 13.03 -5.22
N ILE A 2 -7.13 11.86 -4.72
CA ILE A 2 -6.31 11.04 -3.83
C ILE A 2 -5.61 10.00 -4.71
N VAL A 3 -4.29 9.85 -4.54
CA VAL A 3 -3.48 8.93 -5.33
C VAL A 3 -2.81 7.94 -4.38
N ASP A 4 -2.91 6.66 -4.69
CA ASP A 4 -2.33 5.57 -3.90
C ASP A 4 -1.70 4.51 -4.80
N ASP A 5 -0.73 3.76 -4.30
CA ASP A 5 -0.06 2.70 -5.06
C ASP A 5 -0.99 1.49 -5.34
N VAL A 6 -1.70 1.05 -4.31
CA VAL A 6 -2.60 -0.10 -4.29
C VAL A 6 -3.91 0.26 -3.59
N TYR A 7 -5.02 0.05 -4.27
CA TYR A 7 -6.35 0.20 -3.68
C TYR A 7 -7.01 -1.17 -3.48
N SER A 8 -7.25 -1.57 -2.23
CA SER A 8 -7.92 -2.84 -1.91
C SER A 8 -9.33 -2.64 -1.33
N THR A 9 -9.48 -2.65 -0.01
CA THR A 9 -10.78 -2.43 0.66
C THR A 9 -11.28 -1.00 0.52
N GLY A 10 -10.36 -0.05 0.34
CA GLY A 10 -10.65 1.39 0.33
C GLY A 10 -10.70 2.03 1.72
N SER A 11 -10.34 1.30 2.78
CA SER A 11 -10.38 1.81 4.16
C SER A 11 -9.45 3.01 4.37
N SER A 12 -8.23 2.97 3.82
CA SER A 12 -7.26 4.08 3.93
C SER A 12 -7.78 5.35 3.25
N ALA A 13 -8.26 5.23 2.01
CA ALA A 13 -8.85 6.34 1.28
C ALA A 13 -10.08 6.92 2.01
N ARG A 14 -10.94 6.07 2.58
CA ARG A 14 -12.08 6.52 3.39
C ARG A 14 -11.62 7.32 4.61
N ALA A 15 -10.64 6.82 5.37
CA ALA A 15 -10.12 7.52 6.54
C ALA A 15 -9.56 8.91 6.18
N VAL A 16 -8.87 9.02 5.03
CA VAL A 16 -8.39 10.31 4.51
C VAL A 16 -9.56 11.25 4.16
N ILE A 17 -10.58 10.74 3.46
CA ILE A 17 -11.79 11.53 3.12
C ILE A 17 -12.51 12.01 4.38
N ASP A 18 -12.68 11.15 5.37
CA ASP A 18 -13.35 11.48 6.63
C ASP A 18 -12.55 12.54 7.42
N GLN A 19 -11.23 12.41 7.44
CA GLN A 19 -10.35 13.40 8.07
C GLN A 19 -10.41 14.75 7.33
N LEU A 20 -10.45 14.75 6.00
CA LEU A 20 -10.64 15.97 5.21
C LEU A 20 -11.99 16.62 5.52
N ALA A 21 -13.07 15.84 5.50
CA ALA A 21 -14.42 16.31 5.83
C ALA A 21 -14.49 16.97 7.21
N SER A 22 -13.87 16.35 8.21
CA SER A 22 -13.77 16.88 9.57
C SER A 22 -13.03 18.23 9.63
N LYS A 23 -11.90 18.35 8.92
CA LYS A 23 -11.04 19.54 8.97
C LYS A 23 -11.55 20.71 8.11
N THR A 24 -12.13 20.44 6.94
CA THR A 24 -12.53 21.49 6.00
C THR A 24 -14.01 21.86 6.08
N ARG A 25 -14.86 20.98 6.63
CA ARG A 25 -16.30 21.18 6.84
C ARG A 25 -16.99 21.70 5.56
N ARG A 26 -17.46 22.95 5.56
CA ARG A 26 -18.13 23.59 4.40
C ARG A 26 -17.23 23.76 3.19
N ASN A 27 -15.91 23.71 3.37
CA ASN A 27 -14.91 23.84 2.32
C ASN A 27 -14.43 22.47 1.80
N LEU A 28 -15.07 21.36 2.19
CA LEU A 28 -14.78 20.06 1.59
C LEU A 28 -15.02 20.11 0.07
N PRO A 29 -14.05 19.69 -0.76
CA PRO A 29 -14.28 19.55 -2.18
C PRO A 29 -15.48 18.66 -2.47
N LYS A 30 -16.35 19.10 -3.37
CA LYS A 30 -17.56 18.34 -3.76
C LYS A 30 -17.26 17.14 -4.65
N ASP A 31 -16.11 17.17 -5.32
CA ASP A 31 -15.63 16.10 -6.20
C ASP A 31 -14.29 15.58 -5.66
N ILE A 32 -14.33 14.39 -5.03
CA ILE A 32 -13.14 13.68 -4.55
C ILE A 32 -13.07 12.36 -5.31
N ARG A 33 -12.01 12.22 -6.10
CA ARG A 33 -11.70 11.03 -6.90
C ARG A 33 -10.47 10.31 -6.36
N ILE A 34 -10.40 9.02 -6.63
CA ILE A 34 -9.34 8.09 -6.22
C ILE A 34 -8.67 7.57 -7.50
N ALA A 35 -7.35 7.69 -7.56
CA ALA A 35 -6.52 7.09 -8.60
C ALA A 35 -5.52 6.12 -7.97
N THR A 36 -5.29 4.98 -8.60
CA THR A 36 -4.30 4.02 -8.15
C THR A 36 -3.54 3.36 -9.30
N VAL A 37 -2.36 2.82 -9.02
CA VAL A 37 -1.67 1.99 -10.02
C VAL A 37 -2.34 0.61 -10.07
N TRP A 38 -2.54 -0.01 -8.91
CA TRP A 38 -3.12 -1.35 -8.78
C TRP A 38 -4.44 -1.35 -8.00
N TYR A 39 -5.52 -1.75 -8.65
CA TYR A 39 -6.79 -2.04 -7.99
C TYR A 39 -6.88 -3.53 -7.65
N ARG A 40 -7.02 -3.84 -6.36
CA ARG A 40 -7.14 -5.20 -5.83
C ARG A 40 -8.49 -5.43 -5.14
N PRO A 41 -9.59 -5.70 -5.88
CA PRO A 41 -10.91 -5.87 -5.27
C PRO A 41 -10.96 -7.05 -4.29
N THR A 42 -11.70 -6.85 -3.21
CA THR A 42 -12.06 -7.85 -2.20
C THR A 42 -13.55 -7.74 -1.90
N ASP A 43 -14.11 -8.72 -1.18
CA ASP A 43 -15.52 -8.65 -0.73
C ASP A 43 -15.81 -7.45 0.20
N LYS A 44 -14.76 -6.82 0.75
CA LYS A 44 -14.85 -5.64 1.62
C LYS A 44 -14.62 -4.32 0.87
N THR A 45 -14.41 -4.36 -0.44
CA THR A 45 -14.13 -3.16 -1.23
C THR A 45 -15.35 -2.24 -1.22
N LEU A 46 -15.15 -1.04 -0.68
CA LEU A 46 -16.22 -0.08 -0.43
C LEU A 46 -16.77 0.58 -1.70
N ARG A 47 -15.88 0.81 -2.68
CA ARG A 47 -16.18 1.33 -4.02
C ARG A 47 -15.00 1.04 -4.95
N THR A 48 -15.25 0.99 -6.25
CA THR A 48 -14.19 1.00 -7.26
C THR A 48 -13.49 2.37 -7.28
N PRO A 49 -12.16 2.44 -7.44
CA PRO A 49 -11.46 3.71 -7.67
C PRO A 49 -11.86 4.31 -9.02
N ASP A 50 -11.80 5.65 -9.12
CA ASP A 50 -12.19 6.37 -10.34
C ASP A 50 -11.19 6.15 -11.49
N TYR A 51 -9.93 5.90 -11.15
CA TYR A 51 -8.86 5.61 -12.10
C TYR A 51 -7.97 4.47 -11.57
N PHE A 52 -7.66 3.50 -12.42
CA PHE A 52 -6.67 2.47 -12.14
C PHE A 52 -5.94 2.04 -13.41
N VAL A 53 -4.67 1.65 -13.29
CA VAL A 53 -3.89 1.14 -14.42
C VAL A 53 -4.11 -0.36 -14.59
N HIS A 54 -4.11 -1.09 -13.48
CA HIS A 54 -4.25 -2.54 -13.46
C HIS A 54 -5.29 -2.97 -12.43
N GLU A 55 -6.05 -4.03 -12.75
CA GLU A 55 -6.93 -4.72 -11.80
C GLU A 55 -6.47 -6.17 -11.65
N THR A 56 -6.30 -6.63 -10.41
CA THR A 56 -5.96 -8.04 -10.13
C THR A 56 -6.51 -8.49 -8.78
N ARG A 57 -6.73 -9.79 -8.60
CA ARG A 57 -7.01 -10.39 -7.28
C ARG A 57 -5.78 -11.04 -6.66
N ASP A 58 -4.70 -11.13 -7.43
CA ASP A 58 -3.46 -11.79 -7.03
C ASP A 58 -2.78 -11.00 -5.91
N TRP A 59 -1.91 -11.69 -5.19
CA TRP A 59 -1.05 -11.03 -4.22
C TRP A 59 -0.04 -10.14 -4.95
N LEU A 60 0.10 -8.90 -4.48
CA LEU A 60 1.07 -7.94 -5.02
C LEU A 60 2.27 -7.88 -4.09
N VAL A 61 3.47 -7.96 -4.67
CA VAL A 61 4.71 -7.62 -3.97
C VAL A 61 5.21 -6.34 -4.61
N LEU A 62 5.23 -5.26 -3.83
CA LEU A 62 5.62 -3.95 -4.35
C LEU A 62 7.14 -3.80 -4.35
N PRO A 63 7.73 -3.02 -5.29
CA PRO A 63 9.18 -2.85 -5.41
C PRO A 63 9.88 -2.28 -4.16
N TYR A 64 9.13 -1.74 -3.19
CA TYR A 64 9.62 -1.25 -1.91
C TYR A 64 9.25 -2.15 -0.73
N GLU A 65 8.35 -3.12 -0.87
CA GLU A 65 8.00 -4.04 0.20
C GLU A 65 9.12 -5.05 0.45
N LEU A 66 9.42 -5.33 1.72
CA LEU A 66 10.40 -6.36 2.13
C LEU A 66 9.73 -7.71 2.39
N SER A 67 8.43 -7.69 2.67
CA SER A 67 7.62 -8.88 2.90
C SER A 67 7.47 -9.69 1.62
N GLY A 68 7.69 -11.01 1.71
CA GLY A 68 7.58 -11.92 0.57
C GLY A 68 8.90 -12.16 -0.17
N LEU A 69 9.99 -11.50 0.23
CA LEU A 69 11.34 -11.79 -0.26
C LEU A 69 12.07 -12.69 0.74
N THR A 70 12.76 -13.70 0.23
CA THR A 70 13.71 -14.50 1.01
C THR A 70 14.94 -13.67 1.37
N LEU A 71 15.67 -14.10 2.40
CA LEU A 71 16.92 -13.44 2.80
C LEU A 71 17.94 -13.42 1.66
N GLN A 72 17.95 -14.46 0.82
CA GLN A 72 18.79 -14.51 -0.38
C GLN A 72 18.37 -13.44 -1.40
N GLU A 73 17.08 -13.35 -1.74
CA GLU A 73 16.56 -12.35 -2.68
C GLU A 73 16.78 -10.92 -2.18
N LEU A 74 16.66 -10.69 -0.86
CA LEU A 74 16.99 -9.40 -0.25
C LEU A 74 18.47 -9.06 -0.43
N ARG A 75 19.38 -10.03 -0.23
CA ARG A 75 20.83 -9.84 -0.43
C ARG A 75 21.19 -9.58 -1.90
N GLU A 76 20.50 -10.24 -2.83
CA GLU A 76 20.76 -10.13 -4.28
C GLU A 76 20.17 -8.85 -4.90
N HIS A 77 18.95 -8.47 -4.51
CA HIS A 77 18.23 -7.38 -5.16
C HIS A 77 18.21 -6.06 -4.38
N ARG A 78 18.54 -6.06 -3.09
CA ARG A 78 18.53 -4.87 -2.21
C ARG A 78 19.76 -4.77 -1.31
N PRO A 79 20.97 -4.62 -1.90
CA PRO A 79 22.23 -4.60 -1.16
C PRO A 79 22.32 -3.48 -0.11
N GLU A 80 21.55 -2.41 -0.25
CA GLU A 80 21.47 -1.31 0.72
C GLU A 80 20.93 -1.75 2.09
N LEU A 81 20.18 -2.85 2.16
CA LEU A 81 19.58 -3.36 3.39
C LEU A 81 20.48 -4.35 4.14
N LEU A 82 21.60 -4.78 3.54
CA LEU A 82 22.50 -5.80 4.10
C LEU A 82 22.94 -5.46 5.53
N SER A 83 23.35 -4.22 5.76
CA SER A 83 23.82 -3.77 7.07
C SER A 83 22.77 -3.90 8.18
N VAL A 84 21.48 -3.81 7.84
CA VAL A 84 20.36 -3.98 8.77
C VAL A 84 20.04 -5.47 8.92
N ILE A 85 20.00 -6.21 7.82
CA ILE A 85 19.72 -7.65 7.79
C ILE A 85 20.76 -8.41 8.63
N ASP A 86 22.05 -8.19 8.40
CA ASP A 86 23.13 -8.89 9.10
C ASP A 86 23.13 -8.61 10.62
N ARG A 87 22.60 -7.45 11.03
CA ARG A 87 22.43 -7.11 12.46
C ARG A 87 21.21 -7.80 13.10
N LEU A 88 20.19 -8.11 12.32
CA LEU A 88 18.94 -8.70 12.78
C LEU A 88 18.95 -10.24 12.69
N GLU A 89 19.69 -10.82 11.74
CA GLU A 89 19.80 -12.27 11.51
C GLU A 89 20.11 -13.07 12.80
N PRO A 90 21.08 -12.67 13.66
CA PRO A 90 21.37 -13.39 14.90
C PRO A 90 20.27 -13.32 15.97
N LEU A 91 19.29 -12.42 15.81
CA LEU A 91 18.17 -12.26 16.75
C LEU A 91 16.97 -13.15 16.39
N ILE A 92 16.92 -13.62 15.15
CA ILE A 92 15.83 -14.50 14.66
C ILE A 92 16.08 -15.94 15.08
N GLU A 93 17.34 -16.39 15.14
CA GLU A 93 17.72 -17.77 15.51
C GLU A 93 17.60 -18.07 17.03
N LYS A 94 17.34 -17.05 17.86
CA LYS A 94 17.23 -17.19 19.32
C LYS A 94 15.78 -17.34 19.82
N SER A 95 14.79 -17.42 18.94
CA SER A 95 13.37 -17.52 19.28
C SER A 95 12.75 -18.82 18.78
#